data_AF-A0A7X3K341-F1
#
_entry.id   AF-A0A7X3K341-F1
#
_cell.length_a   1.000
_cell.length_b   1.000
_cell.length_c   1.000
_cell.angle_alpha   90.00
_cell.angle_beta   90.00
_cell.angle_gamma   90.00
#
_symmetry.space_group_name_H-M   'P 1'
#
loop_
_entity.id
_entity.type
_entity.pdbx_description
1 polymer ?
#
loop_
_entity_poly.entity_id
_entity_poly.type
_entity_poly.pdbx_seq_one_letter_code
_entity_poly.pdbx_strand_id
1 'polypeptide(L)'
;MNIDMLNMPGQLFLGTSAESARAAGARRFNSAAKAIRFAMEQAAPVSLHGAQLCVGNRRYGSRQIRNLHRQLADIGQARGPGR
;
A
#
# COMPACT_ATOMS: atom_id res chain seq x y z
N MET A 1 -8.73 13.92 -5.94
CA MET A 1 -8.05 12.72 -5.40
C MET A 1 -9.06 11.93 -4.57
N ASN A 2 -9.39 10.69 -4.95
CA ASN A 2 -10.41 9.90 -4.25
C ASN A 2 -9.82 9.24 -3.00
N ILE A 3 -9.83 9.97 -1.88
CA ILE A 3 -9.43 9.49 -0.56
C ILE A 3 -10.33 8.33 -0.10
N ASP A 4 -11.56 8.23 -0.63
CA ASP A 4 -12.50 7.15 -0.34
C ASP A 4 -11.91 5.74 -0.58
N MET A 5 -11.07 5.59 -1.62
CA MET A 5 -10.40 4.31 -1.90
C MET A 5 -9.47 3.87 -0.77
N LEU A 6 -9.00 4.80 0.06
CA LEU A 6 -8.11 4.50 1.18
C LEU A 6 -8.84 3.76 2.30
N ASN A 7 -10.15 3.98 2.44
CA ASN A 7 -11.01 3.26 3.38
C ASN A 7 -11.55 1.95 2.81
N MET A 8 -11.52 1.78 1.49
CA MET A 8 -11.94 0.53 0.86
C MET A 8 -11.01 -0.63 1.20
N PRO A 9 -11.54 -1.86 1.32
CA PRO A 9 -10.73 -3.04 1.54
C PRO A 9 -9.77 -3.27 0.38
N GLY A 10 -8.54 -3.64 0.72
CA GLY A 10 -7.45 -3.84 -0.22
C GLY A 10 -6.76 -5.19 0.00
N GLN A 11 -6.23 -5.75 -1.08
CA GLN A 11 -5.42 -6.97 -1.04
C GLN A 11 -4.01 -6.62 -1.46
N LEU A 12 -3.05 -6.82 -0.57
CA LEU A 12 -1.65 -6.53 -0.78
C LEU A 12 -0.88 -7.83 -0.97
N PHE A 13 -0.22 -7.93 -2.10
CA PHE A 13 0.71 -8.99 -2.43
C PHE A 13 2.11 -8.47 -2.12
N LEU A 14 2.80 -9.11 -1.18
CA LEU A 14 4.15 -8.74 -0.75
C LEU A 14 5.14 -9.79 -1.20
N GLY A 15 6.22 -9.37 -1.85
CA GLY A 15 7.27 -10.29 -2.29
C GLY A 15 8.35 -9.56 -3.06
N THR A 16 9.58 -10.04 -2.92
CA THR A 16 10.76 -9.52 -3.61
C THR A 16 10.61 -9.63 -5.14
N SER A 17 9.90 -10.67 -5.59
CA SER A 17 9.55 -10.97 -6.98
C SER A 17 8.06 -11.33 -7.11
N ALA A 18 7.48 -11.21 -8.30
CA ALA A 18 6.09 -11.58 -8.56
C ALA A 18 5.77 -13.03 -8.10
N GLU A 19 6.69 -13.97 -8.35
CA GLU A 19 6.61 -15.36 -7.89
C GLU A 19 6.50 -15.45 -6.36
N SER A 20 7.41 -14.80 -5.64
CA SER A 20 7.38 -14.77 -4.17
C SER A 20 6.14 -14.07 -3.62
N ALA A 21 5.62 -13.05 -4.33
CA ALA A 21 4.42 -12.35 -3.94
C ALA A 21 3.16 -13.21 -4.12
N ARG A 22 3.16 -14.11 -5.12
CA ARG A 22 2.10 -15.12 -5.26
C ARG A 22 2.23 -16.21 -4.21
N ALA A 23 3.45 -16.68 -3.93
CA ALA A 23 3.73 -17.73 -2.94
C ALA A 23 3.41 -17.28 -1.51
N ALA A 24 3.72 -16.03 -1.15
CA ALA A 24 3.39 -15.44 0.15
C ALA A 24 1.89 -15.18 0.31
N GLY A 25 1.14 -15.14 -0.80
CA GLY A 25 -0.29 -14.92 -0.82
C GLY A 25 -0.71 -13.46 -0.63
N ALA A 26 -1.96 -13.19 -1.00
CA ALA A 26 -2.57 -11.87 -0.84
C ALA A 26 -2.94 -11.63 0.63
N ARG A 27 -2.34 -10.62 1.26
CA ARG A 27 -2.81 -10.14 2.57
C ARG A 27 -3.99 -9.20 2.36
N ARG A 28 -5.15 -9.61 2.84
CA ARG A 28 -6.35 -8.75 2.87
C ARG A 28 -6.25 -7.78 4.02
N PHE A 29 -6.54 -6.52 3.74
CA PHE A 29 -6.61 -5.44 4.71
C PHE A 29 -7.99 -4.81 4.64
N ASN A 30 -8.50 -4.40 5.80
CA ASN A 30 -9.78 -3.71 5.89
C ASN A 30 -9.78 -2.36 5.17
N SER A 31 -8.60 -1.75 4.97
CA SER A 31 -8.46 -0.48 4.27
C SER A 31 -7.16 -0.42 3.47
N ALA A 32 -7.20 0.21 2.29
CA ALA A 32 -6.03 0.37 1.44
C ALA A 32 -4.96 1.26 2.10
N ALA A 33 -5.33 2.24 2.93
CA ALA A 33 -4.38 3.00 3.73
C ALA A 33 -3.54 2.10 4.64
N LYS A 34 -4.17 1.15 5.35
CA LYS A 34 -3.46 0.18 6.19
C LYS A 34 -2.56 -0.72 5.37
N ALA A 35 -3.02 -1.16 4.20
CA ALA A 35 -2.21 -1.97 3.30
C ALA A 35 -0.94 -1.22 2.83
N ILE A 36 -1.08 0.03 2.39
CA ILE A 36 0.04 0.87 1.94
C ILE A 36 1.04 1.12 3.07
N ARG A 37 0.52 1.48 4.25
CA ARG A 37 1.33 1.72 5.44
C ARG A 37 2.07 0.46 5.88
N PHE A 38 1.39 -0.69 5.90
CA PHE A 38 2.00 -1.98 6.17
C PHE A 38 3.09 -2.32 5.14
N ALA A 39 2.83 -2.08 3.85
CA ALA A 39 3.82 -2.31 2.80
C ALA A 39 5.10 -1.49 3.04
N MET A 40 4.98 -0.24 3.48
CA MET A 40 6.12 0.67 3.61
C MET A 40 6.83 0.58 4.96
N GLU A 41 6.11 0.34 6.06
CA GLU A 41 6.68 0.24 7.40
C GLU A 41 7.13 -1.18 7.77
N GLN A 42 6.39 -2.21 7.32
CA GLN A 42 6.64 -3.59 7.73
C GLN A 42 7.24 -4.46 6.64
N ALA A 43 7.06 -4.15 5.36
CA ALA A 43 7.78 -4.88 4.32
C ALA A 43 9.19 -4.32 4.18
N ALA A 44 10.19 -5.21 4.19
CA ALA A 44 11.55 -4.82 3.85
C ALA A 44 11.57 -4.14 2.46
N PRO A 45 12.39 -3.11 2.23
CA PRO A 45 12.42 -2.35 0.97
C PRO A 45 12.60 -3.23 -0.28
N VAL A 46 13.27 -4.39 -0.12
CA VAL A 46 13.44 -5.40 -1.17
C VAL A 46 12.12 -6.12 -1.53
N SER A 47 11.26 -6.42 -0.56
CA SER A 47 9.96 -7.09 -0.75
C SER A 47 8.89 -6.18 -1.37
N LEU A 48 9.23 -4.89 -1.52
CA LEU A 48 8.37 -3.90 -2.14
C LEU A 48 8.54 -3.86 -3.66
N HIS A 49 9.62 -4.42 -4.22
CA HIS A 49 9.87 -4.39 -5.67
C HIS A 49 8.77 -5.12 -6.47
N GLY A 50 8.40 -6.33 -6.02
CA GLY A 50 7.32 -7.13 -6.60
C GLY A 50 5.93 -6.87 -6.02
N ALA A 51 5.77 -5.87 -5.14
CA ALA A 51 4.52 -5.67 -4.42
C ALA A 51 3.40 -5.13 -5.33
N GLN A 52 2.20 -5.65 -5.12
CA GLN A 52 0.97 -5.20 -5.78
C GLN A 52 -0.15 -4.99 -4.78
N LEU A 53 -0.89 -3.89 -4.91
CA LEU A 53 -2.05 -3.56 -4.11
C LEU A 53 -3.29 -3.53 -4.98
N CYS A 54 -4.26 -4.38 -4.69
CA CYS A 54 -5.55 -4.40 -5.35
C CYS A 54 -6.61 -3.79 -4.44
N VAL A 55 -7.29 -2.74 -4.87
CA VAL A 55 -8.39 -2.09 -4.14
C VAL A 55 -9.62 -2.08 -5.02
N GLY A 56 -10.60 -2.92 -4.71
CA GLY A 56 -11.74 -3.19 -5.60
C GLY A 56 -11.26 -3.60 -7.00
N ASN A 57 -11.63 -2.81 -8.01
CA ASN A 57 -11.22 -3.01 -9.41
C ASN A 57 -9.90 -2.34 -9.81
N ARG A 58 -9.26 -1.60 -8.91
CA ARG A 58 -7.99 -0.90 -9.19
C ARG A 58 -6.81 -1.71 -8.69
N ARG A 59 -5.75 -1.75 -9.49
CA ARG A 59 -4.49 -2.42 -9.17
C ARG A 59 -3.38 -1.39 -9.19
N TYR A 60 -2.58 -1.37 -8.14
CA TYR A 60 -1.47 -0.46 -7.94
C TYR A 60 -0.18 -1.27 -7.84
N GLY A 61 0.80 -0.95 -8.68
CA GLY A 61 2.14 -1.53 -8.58
C GLY A 61 2.98 -0.88 -7.48
N SER A 62 4.13 -1.48 -7.18
CA SER A 62 5.12 -1.00 -6.20
C SER A 62 5.45 0.50 -6.29
N ARG A 63 5.66 1.01 -7.51
CA ARG A 63 5.95 2.43 -7.76
C ARG A 63 4.76 3.34 -7.42
N GLN A 64 3.53 2.89 -7.70
CA GLN A 64 2.31 3.61 -7.32
C GLN A 64 2.07 3.55 -5.81
N ILE A 65 2.33 2.41 -5.15
CA ILE A 65 2.22 2.27 -3.69
C ILE A 65 3.15 3.27 -2.99
N ARG A 66 4.41 3.42 -3.44
CA ARG A 66 5.33 4.44 -2.89
C ARG A 66 4.81 5.87 -3.08
N ASN A 67 4.25 6.18 -4.25
CA ASN A 67 3.65 7.49 -4.51
C ASN A 67 2.44 7.74 -3.60
N LEU A 68 1.54 6.77 -3.49
CA LEU A 68 0.37 6.85 -2.61
C LEU A 68 0.78 6.99 -1.15
N HIS A 69 1.83 6.28 -0.70
CA HIS A 69 2.36 6.42 0.65
C HIS A 69 2.86 7.84 0.92
N ARG A 70 3.64 8.42 0.00
CA ARG A 70 4.09 9.82 0.13
C ARG A 70 2.92 10.79 0.22
N GLN A 71 1.89 10.59 -0.61
CA GLN A 71 0.68 11.41 -0.53
C GLN A 71 -0.11 11.17 0.76
N LEU A 72 -0.14 9.94 1.28
CA LEU A 72 -0.81 9.61 2.53
C LEU A 72 -0.08 10.24 3.73
N ALA A 73 1.25 10.26 3.67
CA ALA A 73 2.10 10.94 4.65
C ALA A 73 1.86 12.46 4.61
N ASP A 74 1.78 13.06 3.41
CA ASP A 74 1.45 14.47 3.20
C ASP A 74 0.05 14.83 3.74
N ILE A 75 -0.98 14.03 3.45
CA ILE A 75 -2.34 14.20 3.98
C ILE A 75 -2.37 14.02 5.52
N GLY A 76 -1.58 13.07 6.04
CA GLY A 76 -1.42 12.86 7.48
C GLY A 76 -0.69 14.02 8.16
N GLN A 77 0.29 14.62 7.49
CA GLN A 77 1.01 15.81 7.94
C GLN A 77 0.13 17.06 7.90
N ALA A 78 -0.71 17.22 6.87
CA ALA A 78 -1.71 18.28 6.79
C ALA A 78 -2.78 18.19 7.90
N ARG A 79 -2.86 17.07 8.62
CA ARG A 79 -3.73 16.85 9.79
C ARG A 79 -2.98 16.69 11.11
N GLY A 80 -1.65 16.82 11.13
CA GLY A 80 -0.79 16.77 12.32
C GLY A 80 -0.18 18.14 12.62
N PRO A 81 0.00 18.52 13.89
CA PRO A 81 -0.15 19.90 14.35
C PRO A 81 1.05 20.76 13.98
N GLY A 82 0.75 22.03 13.69
CA GLY A 82 1.71 23.09 13.91
C GLY A 82 2.32 22.95 15.32
N ARG A 83 3.64 22.91 15.36
CA ARG A 83 4.44 23.37 16.47
C ARG A 83 5.54 24.24 15.90
#